data_AF-A0A974SF07-F1
#
_entry.id   AF-A0A974SF07-F1
#
_cell.length_a   1.000
_cell.length_b   1.000
_cell.length_c   1.000
_cell.angle_alpha   90.00
_cell.angle_beta   90.00
_cell.angle_gamma   90.00
#
_symmetry.space_group_name_H-M   'P 1'
#
loop_
_entity.id
_entity.type
_entity.pdbx_description
1 polymer ?
#
loop_
_entity_poly.entity_id
_entity_poly.type
_entity_poly.pdbx_seq_one_letter_code
_entity_poly.pdbx_strand_id
1 'polypeptide(L)'
;MPSLNYATTLLAAADASVGGKTGVNNPVATNLIGVFHQPRKVYIDLAAWRTLPAREFRSGLAETIKHACMSDEQFFSYLEANMDRIITEEGELILDAGVCEQLALTNCRIKYAVVEQDEHEHNLRQILNLGHTAGRALEALSGYQLLHGEAIAVGLVIQARLGAKYGYMTEEEAGRVAALLK
;
A
#
# COMPACT_ATOMS: atom_id res chain seq x y z
N MET A 1 17.30 6.37 20.15
CA MET A 1 18.44 6.82 19.32
C MET A 1 17.90 7.22 17.95
N PRO A 2 18.51 8.17 17.23
CA PRO A 2 18.08 8.50 15.88
C PRO A 2 18.13 7.28 14.95
N SER A 3 17.12 7.10 14.09
CA SER A 3 17.06 6.01 13.10
C SER A 3 16.95 6.57 11.67
N LEU A 4 17.30 5.74 10.68
CA LEU A 4 17.12 6.00 9.25
C LEU A 4 16.38 4.81 8.66
N ASN A 5 15.49 5.05 7.69
CA ASN A 5 14.84 3.98 6.94
C ASN A 5 15.40 3.91 5.53
N TYR A 6 15.68 2.70 5.06
CA TYR A 6 16.13 2.42 3.69
C TYR A 6 15.13 1.46 3.05
N ALA A 7 14.23 1.99 2.23
CA ALA A 7 13.14 1.26 1.62
C ALA A 7 13.60 0.59 0.31
N THR A 8 13.76 -0.73 0.36
CA THR A 8 14.19 -1.56 -0.77
C THR A 8 13.04 -2.30 -1.46
N THR A 9 11.82 -2.20 -0.93
CA THR A 9 10.61 -2.75 -1.55
C THR A 9 9.61 -1.64 -1.87
N LEU A 10 8.74 -1.86 -2.85
CA LEU A 10 7.65 -0.94 -3.14
C LEU A 10 6.72 -0.80 -1.92
N LEU A 11 6.47 -1.88 -1.18
CA LEU A 11 5.67 -1.82 0.05
C LEU A 11 6.26 -0.86 1.08
N ALA A 12 7.57 -0.94 1.31
CA ALA A 12 8.25 -0.04 2.25
C ALA A 12 8.26 1.40 1.74
N ALA A 13 8.46 1.61 0.43
CA ALA A 13 8.45 2.93 -0.18
C ALA A 13 7.06 3.57 -0.18
N ALA A 14 6.02 2.77 -0.38
CA ALA A 14 4.65 3.22 -0.37
C ALA A 14 4.19 3.53 1.06
N ASP A 15 4.37 2.56 1.95
CA ASP A 15 3.77 2.60 3.28
C ASP A 15 4.82 2.46 4.40
N ALA A 16 5.42 1.29 4.58
CA ALA A 16 6.03 0.93 5.88
C ALA A 16 7.19 1.83 6.35
N SER A 17 7.93 2.49 5.45
CA SER A 17 9.08 3.33 5.82
C SER A 17 8.72 4.75 6.25
N VAL A 18 7.49 5.21 5.98
CA VAL A 18 7.05 6.58 6.26
C VAL A 18 6.05 6.60 7.41
N GLY A 19 6.21 7.57 8.33
CA GLY A 19 5.24 7.88 9.37
C GLY A 19 5.44 7.22 10.73
N GLY A 20 6.65 6.71 11.00
CA GLY A 20 7.14 6.45 12.36
C GLY A 20 6.48 5.33 13.15
N LYS A 21 5.44 4.67 12.63
CA LYS A 21 4.77 3.55 13.32
C LYS A 21 5.65 2.32 13.23
N THR A 22 6.15 1.86 14.37
CA THR A 22 6.95 0.64 14.48
C THR A 22 6.25 -0.33 15.42
N GLY A 23 6.20 -1.60 15.05
CA GLY A 23 5.50 -2.61 15.84
C GLY A 23 6.09 -4.00 15.61
N VAL A 24 5.78 -4.90 16.54
CA VAL A 24 6.12 -6.32 16.44
C VAL A 24 4.86 -7.17 16.55
N ASN A 25 4.88 -8.31 15.89
CA ASN A 25 3.82 -9.29 15.99
C ASN A 25 3.97 -10.09 17.28
N ASN A 26 2.85 -10.56 17.82
CA ASN A 26 2.82 -11.62 18.82
C ASN A 26 1.92 -12.75 18.31
N PRO A 27 1.81 -13.89 19.02
CA PRO A 27 1.01 -15.02 18.55
C PRO A 27 -0.49 -14.74 18.33
N VAL A 28 -1.03 -13.62 18.84
CA VAL A 28 -2.46 -13.32 18.80
C VAL A 28 -2.83 -12.14 17.90
N ALA A 29 -1.88 -11.27 17.54
CA ALA A 29 -2.14 -10.07 16.76
C ALA A 29 -0.89 -9.52 16.06
N THR A 30 -1.09 -8.88 14.90
CA THR A 30 -0.06 -8.13 14.19
C THR A 30 0.13 -6.73 14.80
N ASN A 31 1.38 -6.27 14.88
CA ASN A 31 1.76 -4.92 15.33
C ASN A 31 1.12 -4.46 16.66
N LEU A 32 0.82 -5.38 17.58
CA LEU A 32 0.12 -5.06 18.84
C LEU A 32 0.99 -4.27 19.81
N ILE A 33 2.30 -4.53 19.81
CA ILE A 33 3.27 -3.89 20.69
C ILE A 33 4.20 -3.03 19.83
N GLY A 34 4.27 -1.74 20.11
CA GLY A 34 5.00 -0.80 19.26
C GLY A 34 5.12 0.61 19.82
N VAL A 35 5.77 1.48 19.04
CA VAL A 35 5.94 2.91 19.33
C VAL A 35 5.83 3.74 18.05
N PHE A 36 5.41 4.99 18.21
CA PHE A 36 5.59 6.02 17.18
C PHE A 36 6.96 6.68 17.39
N HIS A 37 7.87 6.48 16.44
CA HIS A 37 9.23 7.03 16.45
C HIS A 37 9.66 7.38 15.02
N GLN A 38 9.66 8.67 14.69
CA GLN A 38 10.00 9.14 13.34
C GLN A 38 11.47 8.88 13.00
N PRO A 39 11.78 8.34 11.80
CA PRO A 39 13.14 8.29 11.30
C PRO A 39 13.63 9.71 10.99
N ARG A 40 14.93 9.95 11.13
CA ARG A 40 15.56 11.22 10.72
C ARG A 40 15.52 11.43 9.21
N LYS A 41 15.50 10.35 8.44
CA LYS A 41 15.40 10.36 6.99
C LYS A 41 14.91 9.02 6.47
N VAL A 42 14.16 9.08 5.37
CA VAL A 42 13.75 7.93 4.57
C VAL A 42 14.47 8.01 3.23
N TYR A 43 15.13 6.93 2.85
CA TYR A 43 15.73 6.74 1.53
C TYR A 43 14.93 5.68 0.79
N ILE A 44 14.52 5.96 -0.44
CA ILE A 44 13.82 5.00 -1.30
C ILE A 44 14.78 4.61 -2.41
N ASP A 45 15.14 3.33 -2.44
CA ASP A 45 16.05 2.79 -3.44
C ASP A 45 15.27 2.04 -4.53
N LEU A 46 15.00 2.75 -5.62
CA LEU A 46 14.33 2.18 -6.78
C LEU A 46 15.19 1.12 -7.49
N ALA A 47 16.52 1.17 -7.36
CA ALA A 47 17.39 0.20 -8.00
C ALA A 47 17.23 -1.19 -7.35
N ALA A 48 16.97 -1.23 -6.04
CA ALA A 48 16.69 -2.48 -5.32
C ALA A 48 15.47 -3.24 -5.89
N TRP A 49 14.49 -2.53 -6.45
CA TRP A 49 13.27 -3.14 -7.00
C TRP A 49 13.56 -4.07 -8.18
N ARG A 50 14.66 -3.84 -8.91
CA ARG A 50 15.09 -4.71 -10.03
C ARG A 50 15.48 -6.13 -9.60
N THR A 51 15.77 -6.32 -8.32
CA THR A 51 16.14 -7.61 -7.73
C THR A 51 15.03 -8.20 -6.87
N LEU A 52 13.90 -7.49 -6.75
CA LEU A 52 12.79 -7.89 -5.91
C LEU A 52 11.99 -9.01 -6.62
N PRO A 53 11.58 -10.07 -5.91
CA PRO A 53 10.66 -11.05 -6.49
C PRO A 53 9.37 -10.37 -6.96
N ALA A 54 8.84 -10.77 -8.12
CA ALA A 54 7.60 -10.21 -8.66
C ALA A 54 6.44 -10.24 -7.65
N ARG A 55 6.33 -11.32 -6.87
CA ARG A 55 5.34 -11.47 -5.79
C ARG A 55 5.42 -10.36 -4.74
N GLU A 56 6.63 -9.99 -4.32
CA GLU A 56 6.87 -8.91 -3.34
C GLU A 56 6.59 -7.52 -3.93
N PHE A 57 6.92 -7.33 -5.21
CA PHE A 57 6.58 -6.09 -5.91
C PHE A 57 5.05 -5.92 -6.02
N ARG A 58 4.33 -6.98 -6.43
CA ARG A 58 2.86 -7.00 -6.47
C ARG A 58 2.22 -6.76 -5.11
N SER A 59 2.81 -7.33 -4.04
CA SER A 59 2.40 -7.03 -2.67
C SER A 59 2.51 -5.53 -2.36
N GLY A 60 3.59 -4.87 -2.78
CA GLY A 60 3.71 -3.40 -2.66
C GLY A 60 2.74 -2.59 -3.53
N LEU A 61 2.33 -3.10 -4.70
CA LEU A 61 1.35 -2.44 -5.56
C LEU A 61 -0.02 -2.32 -4.88
N ALA A 62 -0.42 -3.27 -4.03
CA ALA A 62 -1.68 -3.18 -3.30
C ALA A 62 -1.77 -1.93 -2.41
N GLU A 63 -0.68 -1.56 -1.73
CA GLU A 63 -0.60 -0.31 -0.95
C GLU A 63 -0.60 0.94 -1.85
N THR A 64 -0.01 0.84 -3.04
CA THR A 64 -0.04 1.92 -4.02
C THR A 64 -1.46 2.16 -4.55
N ILE A 65 -2.19 1.08 -4.85
CA ILE A 65 -3.60 1.15 -5.27
C ILE A 65 -4.48 1.65 -4.13
N LYS A 66 -4.23 1.21 -2.89
CA LYS A 66 -4.88 1.76 -1.68
C LYS A 66 -4.72 3.28 -1.63
N HIS A 67 -3.50 3.80 -1.85
CA HIS A 67 -3.24 5.24 -1.89
C HIS A 67 -3.99 5.94 -3.02
N ALA A 68 -4.04 5.36 -4.22
CA ALA A 68 -4.83 5.90 -5.32
C ALA A 68 -6.33 5.96 -5.00
N CYS A 69 -6.88 4.96 -4.31
CA CYS A 69 -8.28 4.97 -3.89
C CYS A 69 -8.61 6.07 -2.86
N MET A 70 -7.64 6.55 -2.09
CA MET A 70 -7.86 7.57 -1.05
C MET A 70 -7.44 8.98 -1.45
N SER A 71 -6.65 9.14 -2.51
CA SER A 71 -6.12 10.44 -2.93
C SER A 71 -7.05 11.15 -3.91
N ASP A 72 -6.84 10.93 -5.20
CA ASP A 72 -7.54 11.60 -6.28
C ASP A 72 -7.65 10.67 -7.51
N GLU A 73 -8.60 10.99 -8.37
CA GLU A 73 -8.85 10.24 -9.61
C GLU A 73 -7.66 10.30 -10.58
N GLN A 74 -6.83 11.34 -10.49
CA GLN A 74 -5.68 11.50 -11.37
C GLN A 74 -4.64 10.42 -11.12
N PHE A 75 -4.31 10.12 -9.85
CA PHE A 75 -3.37 9.05 -9.54
C PHE A 75 -3.95 7.68 -9.86
N PHE A 76 -5.23 7.45 -9.60
CA PHE A 76 -5.89 6.21 -9.97
C PHE A 76 -5.85 5.95 -11.48
N SER A 77 -6.22 6.96 -12.28
CA SER A 77 -6.17 6.89 -13.75
C SER A 77 -4.74 6.77 -14.27
N TYR A 78 -3.76 7.36 -13.56
CA TYR A 78 -2.34 7.19 -13.87
C TYR A 78 -1.90 5.74 -13.71
N LEU A 79 -2.35 5.04 -12.67
CA LEU A 79 -2.06 3.60 -12.49
C LEU A 79 -2.66 2.78 -13.63
N GLU A 80 -3.92 3.02 -13.98
CA GLU A 80 -4.60 2.31 -15.09
C GLU A 80 -3.85 2.48 -16.41
N ALA A 81 -3.34 3.68 -16.68
CA ALA A 81 -2.66 4.00 -17.94
C ALA A 81 -1.19 3.56 -18.01
N ASN A 82 -0.59 3.08 -16.91
CA ASN A 82 0.86 2.77 -16.88
C ASN A 82 1.19 1.41 -16.25
N MET A 83 0.20 0.59 -15.88
CA MET A 83 0.46 -0.70 -15.21
C MET A 83 1.28 -1.65 -16.10
N ASP A 84 1.00 -1.65 -17.40
CA ASP A 84 1.70 -2.39 -18.46
C ASP A 84 3.18 -1.99 -18.64
N ARG A 85 3.59 -0.83 -18.10
CA ARG A 85 4.99 -0.38 -18.06
C ARG A 85 5.72 -0.82 -16.81
N ILE A 86 5.02 -1.39 -15.83
CA ILE A 86 5.58 -1.84 -14.57
C ILE A 86 5.58 -3.37 -14.50
N ILE A 87 4.49 -4.01 -14.93
CA ILE A 87 4.27 -5.45 -14.83
C ILE A 87 3.49 -5.98 -16.04
N THR A 88 3.83 -7.15 -16.54
CA THR A 88 3.08 -7.83 -17.61
C THR A 88 1.82 -8.50 -17.08
N GLU A 89 0.91 -8.92 -17.96
CA GLU A 89 -0.26 -9.72 -17.58
C GLU A 89 0.12 -11.07 -16.94
N GLU A 90 1.27 -11.64 -17.33
CA GLU A 90 1.83 -12.88 -16.76
C GLU A 90 2.53 -12.65 -15.41
N GLY A 91 2.65 -11.39 -14.97
CA GLY A 91 3.26 -11.01 -13.69
C GLY A 91 4.77 -10.81 -13.73
N GLU A 92 5.38 -10.63 -14.91
CA GLU A 92 6.79 -10.32 -15.05
C GLU A 92 7.05 -8.82 -14.87
N LEU A 93 8.13 -8.47 -14.15
CA LEU A 93 8.44 -7.07 -13.86
C LEU A 93 9.16 -6.39 -15.04
N ILE A 94 8.62 -5.26 -15.48
CA ILE A 94 9.21 -4.38 -16.50
C ILE A 94 9.96 -3.21 -15.84
N LEU A 95 9.36 -2.61 -14.82
CA LEU A 95 9.93 -1.54 -14.01
C LEU A 95 10.44 -0.32 -14.82
N ASP A 96 9.56 0.29 -15.61
CA ASP A 96 9.86 1.60 -16.22
C ASP A 96 10.31 2.59 -15.13
N ALA A 97 11.48 3.18 -15.31
CA ALA A 97 12.12 4.01 -14.30
C ALA A 97 11.30 5.26 -13.97
N GLY A 98 10.69 5.90 -14.97
CA GLY A 98 9.89 7.10 -14.78
C GLY A 98 8.60 6.79 -14.04
N VAL A 99 7.94 5.68 -14.37
CA VAL A 99 6.73 5.25 -13.66
C VAL A 99 7.08 4.86 -12.21
N CYS A 100 8.14 4.08 -11.99
CA CYS A 100 8.58 3.70 -10.64
C CYS A 100 8.89 4.91 -9.74
N GLU A 101 9.55 5.93 -10.29
CA GLU A 101 9.82 7.18 -9.58
C GLU A 101 8.52 7.93 -9.21
N GLN A 102 7.57 8.02 -10.15
CA GLN A 102 6.27 8.64 -9.89
C GLN A 102 5.47 7.89 -8.83
N LEU A 103 5.49 6.56 -8.82
CA LEU A 103 4.85 5.76 -7.78
C LEU A 103 5.45 6.05 -6.39
N ALA A 104 6.78 6.01 -6.27
CA ALA A 104 7.45 6.29 -5.01
C ALA A 104 7.13 7.71 -4.49
N LEU A 105 7.23 8.71 -5.36
CA LEU A 105 6.99 10.11 -5.02
C LEU A 105 5.54 10.36 -4.60
N THR A 106 4.58 9.83 -5.35
CA THR A 106 3.16 10.06 -5.11
C THR A 106 2.70 9.37 -3.83
N ASN A 107 3.10 8.11 -3.62
CA ASN A 107 2.82 7.41 -2.37
C ASN A 107 3.38 8.15 -1.14
N CYS A 108 4.63 8.61 -1.23
CA CYS A 108 5.24 9.37 -0.14
C CYS A 108 4.49 10.66 0.16
N ARG A 109 4.07 11.40 -0.87
CA ARG A 109 3.28 12.64 -0.70
C ARG A 109 1.95 12.37 -0.02
N ILE A 110 1.20 11.36 -0.48
CA ILE A 110 -0.10 10.98 0.09
C ILE A 110 0.08 10.62 1.57
N LYS A 111 1.00 9.70 1.87
CA LYS A 111 1.21 9.25 3.25
C LYS A 111 1.72 10.37 4.15
N TYR A 112 2.66 11.19 3.67
CA TYR A 112 3.18 12.34 4.42
C TYR A 112 2.04 13.32 4.77
N ALA A 113 1.19 13.68 3.81
CA ALA A 113 0.10 14.62 4.03
C ALA A 113 -0.88 14.14 5.11
N VAL A 114 -1.14 12.83 5.19
CA VAL A 114 -2.00 12.24 6.24
C VAL A 114 -1.29 12.19 7.59
N VAL A 115 -0.03 11.75 7.61
CA VAL A 115 0.75 11.61 8.86
C VAL A 115 1.05 12.97 9.49
N GLU A 116 1.35 13.99 8.69
CA GLU A 116 1.61 15.35 9.19
C GLU A 116 0.40 15.93 9.92
N GLN A 117 -0.81 15.56 9.49
CA GLN A 117 -2.06 16.00 10.11
C GLN A 117 -2.47 15.15 11.33
N ASP A 118 -2.11 13.87 11.37
CA ASP A 118 -2.48 12.94 12.45
C ASP A 118 -1.41 11.88 12.68
N GLU A 119 -0.31 12.27 13.32
CA GLU A 119 0.85 11.40 13.54
C GLU A 119 0.51 10.17 14.38
N HIS A 120 -0.33 10.31 15.41
CA HIS A 120 -0.61 9.25 16.38
C HIS A 120 -1.90 8.45 16.09
N GLU A 121 -2.50 8.63 14.91
CA GLU A 121 -3.68 7.88 14.47
C GLU A 121 -4.90 8.05 15.39
N HIS A 122 -5.16 9.28 15.81
CA HIS A 122 -6.33 9.60 16.62
C HIS A 122 -7.64 9.59 15.80
N ASN A 123 -7.57 9.92 14.50
CA ASN A 123 -8.73 9.96 13.62
C ASN A 123 -8.33 9.85 12.14
N LEU A 124 -7.90 10.95 11.51
CA LEU A 124 -7.68 11.05 10.05
C LEU A 124 -6.78 9.93 9.52
N ARG A 125 -5.70 9.57 10.23
CA ARG A 125 -4.75 8.56 9.75
C ARG A 125 -5.37 7.16 9.64
N GLN A 126 -6.55 6.92 10.23
CA GLN A 126 -7.29 5.68 10.04
C GLN A 126 -7.65 5.41 8.58
N ILE A 127 -7.73 6.43 7.71
CA ILE A 127 -7.95 6.23 6.27
C ILE A 127 -6.83 5.39 5.63
N LEU A 128 -5.62 5.40 6.19
CA LEU A 128 -4.51 4.55 5.73
C LEU A 128 -4.76 3.06 5.94
N ASN A 129 -5.78 2.70 6.73
CA ASN A 129 -6.25 1.32 6.95
C ASN A 129 -7.37 0.92 5.96
N LEU A 130 -7.57 1.64 4.85
CA LEU A 130 -8.41 1.17 3.74
C LEU A 130 -7.93 -0.24 3.30
N GLY A 131 -8.87 -1.16 3.15
CA GLY A 131 -8.67 -2.59 2.92
C GLY A 131 -8.21 -3.41 4.14
N HIS A 132 -7.66 -2.78 5.17
CA HIS A 132 -6.95 -3.49 6.25
C HIS A 132 -7.86 -4.24 7.23
N THR A 133 -9.12 -3.85 7.41
CA THR A 133 -10.03 -4.57 8.33
C THR A 133 -10.22 -6.03 7.90
N ALA A 134 -10.57 -6.25 6.64
CA ALA A 134 -10.68 -7.58 6.08
C ALA A 134 -9.30 -8.18 5.77
N GLY A 135 -8.36 -7.37 5.28
CA GLY A 135 -7.01 -7.81 4.95
C GLY A 135 -6.27 -8.42 6.15
N ARG A 136 -6.22 -7.74 7.30
CA ARG A 136 -5.57 -8.27 8.51
C ARG A 136 -6.25 -9.54 9.04
N ALA A 137 -7.57 -9.67 8.87
CA ALA A 137 -8.26 -10.91 9.21
C ALA A 137 -7.80 -12.05 8.28
N LEU A 138 -7.63 -11.79 6.98
CA LEU A 138 -7.13 -12.78 6.02
C LEU A 138 -5.65 -13.14 6.27
N GLU A 139 -4.80 -12.19 6.64
CA GLU A 139 -3.42 -12.48 7.05
C GLU A 139 -3.41 -13.52 8.18
N ALA A 140 -4.18 -13.28 9.25
CA ALA A 140 -4.27 -14.17 10.39
C ALA A 140 -4.88 -15.53 10.03
N LEU A 141 -6.00 -15.55 9.27
CA LEU A 141 -6.68 -16.79 8.85
C LEU A 141 -5.82 -17.63 7.91
N SER A 142 -4.95 -17.01 7.11
CA SER A 142 -4.02 -17.72 6.24
C SER A 142 -2.83 -18.33 6.99
N GLY A 143 -2.69 -18.10 8.31
CA GLY A 143 -1.47 -18.42 9.04
C GLY A 143 -0.26 -17.66 8.51
N TYR A 144 -0.46 -16.41 8.06
CA TYR A 144 0.55 -15.53 7.46
C TYR A 144 1.25 -16.12 6.22
N GLN A 145 0.56 -16.99 5.47
CA GLN A 145 1.05 -17.51 4.18
C GLN A 145 0.82 -16.52 3.03
N LEU A 146 -0.22 -15.69 3.16
CA LEU A 146 -0.42 -14.53 2.28
C LEU A 146 0.54 -13.42 2.69
N LEU A 147 1.15 -12.78 1.70
CA LEU A 147 1.85 -11.52 1.91
C LEU A 147 0.84 -10.43 2.29
N HIS A 148 1.32 -9.41 2.99
CA HIS A 148 0.51 -8.29 3.44
C HIS A 148 -0.34 -7.70 2.32
N GLY A 149 0.30 -7.30 1.20
CA GLY A 149 -0.39 -6.73 0.06
C GLY A 149 -1.39 -7.67 -0.61
N GLU A 150 -1.14 -8.98 -0.60
CA GLU A 150 -2.10 -9.96 -1.14
C GLU A 150 -3.39 -9.96 -0.31
N ALA A 151 -3.27 -9.88 1.02
CA ALA A 151 -4.41 -9.79 1.91
C ALA A 151 -5.11 -8.42 1.80
N ILE A 152 -4.36 -7.33 1.70
CA ILE A 152 -4.90 -5.97 1.51
C ILE A 152 -5.64 -5.85 0.17
N ALA A 153 -5.13 -6.45 -0.91
CA ALA A 153 -5.81 -6.48 -2.21
C ALA A 153 -7.22 -7.08 -2.10
N VAL A 154 -7.36 -8.22 -1.44
CA VAL A 154 -8.69 -8.82 -1.20
C VAL A 154 -9.56 -7.90 -0.33
N GLY A 155 -8.97 -7.31 0.71
CA GLY A 155 -9.65 -6.36 1.58
C GLY A 155 -10.18 -5.11 0.86
N LEU A 156 -9.41 -4.57 -0.08
CA LEU A 156 -9.80 -3.45 -0.95
C LEU A 156 -10.99 -3.81 -1.82
N VAL A 157 -10.97 -4.99 -2.46
CA VAL A 157 -12.10 -5.45 -3.29
C VAL A 157 -13.36 -5.64 -2.44
N ILE A 158 -13.24 -6.21 -1.24
CA ILE A 158 -14.37 -6.34 -0.31
C ILE A 158 -14.94 -4.97 0.05
N GLN A 159 -14.09 -4.01 0.44
CA GLN A 159 -14.55 -2.68 0.80
C GLN A 159 -15.15 -1.91 -0.38
N ALA A 160 -14.57 -1.99 -1.57
CA ALA A 160 -15.11 -1.35 -2.77
C ALA A 160 -16.51 -1.89 -3.12
N ARG A 161 -16.71 -3.20 -3.06
CA ARG A 161 -18.04 -3.83 -3.28
C ARG A 161 -19.06 -3.43 -2.23
N LEU A 162 -18.65 -3.33 -0.96
CA LEU A 162 -19.52 -2.80 0.09
C LEU A 162 -19.86 -1.33 -0.16
N GLY A 163 -18.88 -0.53 -0.58
CA GLY A 163 -19.07 0.87 -0.99
C GLY A 163 -20.14 1.00 -2.08
N ALA A 164 -20.04 0.18 -3.13
CA ALA A 164 -21.02 0.14 -4.21
C ALA A 164 -22.42 -0.26 -3.71
N LYS A 165 -22.50 -1.34 -2.93
CA LYS A 165 -23.76 -1.82 -2.33
C LYS A 165 -24.46 -0.77 -1.46
N TYR A 166 -23.70 0.04 -0.73
CA TYR A 166 -24.23 1.06 0.18
C TYR A 166 -24.35 2.46 -0.46
N GLY A 167 -24.02 2.60 -1.75
CA GLY A 167 -24.19 3.84 -2.50
C GLY A 167 -23.11 4.90 -2.26
N TYR A 168 -21.94 4.51 -1.74
CA TYR A 168 -20.77 5.40 -1.56
C TYR A 168 -19.93 5.54 -2.83
N MET A 169 -20.05 4.57 -3.74
CA MET A 169 -19.43 4.57 -5.07
C MET A 169 -20.31 3.77 -6.03
N THR A 170 -19.99 3.80 -7.31
CA THR A 170 -20.67 3.03 -8.36
C THR A 170 -20.08 1.61 -8.48
N GLU A 171 -20.86 0.69 -9.06
CA GLU A 171 -20.37 -0.65 -9.41
C GLU A 171 -19.22 -0.58 -10.44
N GLU A 172 -19.23 0.44 -11.31
CA GLU A 172 -18.15 0.68 -12.28
C GLU A 172 -16.85 1.05 -11.57
N GLU A 173 -16.87 2.00 -10.65
CA GLU A 173 -15.69 2.37 -9.84
C GLU A 173 -15.18 1.18 -9.03
N ALA A 174 -16.07 0.39 -8.43
CA ALA A 174 -15.67 -0.81 -7.69
C ALA A 174 -15.04 -1.87 -8.63
N GLY A 175 -15.54 -1.97 -9.86
CA GLY A 175 -14.97 -2.80 -10.93
C GLY A 175 -13.57 -2.36 -11.33
N ARG A 176 -13.32 -1.05 -11.44
CA ARG A 176 -11.99 -0.48 -11.70
C ARG A 176 -10.97 -0.83 -10.62
N VAL A 177 -11.35 -0.71 -9.33
CA VAL A 177 -10.49 -1.12 -8.21
C VAL A 177 -10.13 -2.60 -8.32
N ALA A 178 -11.11 -3.46 -8.58
CA ALA A 178 -10.87 -4.90 -8.74
C ALA A 178 -10.02 -5.23 -9.98
N ALA A 179 -10.09 -4.44 -11.05
CA ALA A 179 -9.29 -4.63 -12.25
C ALA A 179 -7.80 -4.35 -12.01
N LEU A 180 -7.46 -3.29 -11.27
CA LEU A 180 -6.07 -2.96 -10.92
C LEU A 180 -5.40 -3.98 -9.99
N LEU A 181 -6.18 -4.79 -9.27
CA LEU A 181 -5.70 -5.76 -8.28
C LEU A 181 -5.60 -7.20 -8.81
N LYS A 182 -5.89 -7.43 -10.09
CA LYS A 182 -5.69 -8.75 -10.74
C LYS A 182 -4.21 -8.95 -11.09
#